data_AF-A0A9Q0Z909-F1
#
_entry.id   AF-A0A9Q0Z909-F1
#
_cell.length_a   1.000
_cell.length_b   1.000
_cell.length_c   1.000
_cell.angle_alpha   90.00
_cell.angle_beta   90.00
_cell.angle_gamma   90.00
#
_symmetry.space_group_name_H-M   'P 1'
#
loop_
_entity.id
_entity.type
_entity.pdbx_description
1 polymer ?
#
loop_
_entity_poly.entity_id
_entity_poly.type
_entity_poly.pdbx_seq_one_letter_code
_entity_poly.pdbx_strand_id
1 'polypeptide(L)'
;MHYAGPTEVQWHAKARINAGANFYIVGRDPAGMGHPVEKRDLYDADHGKKVLSMAPGLERLNILPFRVAAYDKTQGKMAFFDPSRHGDFIFISGTKMRTLAKNNENPPDGFMCPGGWKVLVEYYDSLSLAKDDKVPEPIPA
;
A
#
# COMPACT_ATOMS: atom_id res chain seq x y z
N MET A 1 -10.02 -3.53 9.51
CA MET A 1 -9.56 -2.46 8.61
C MET A 1 -10.79 -1.77 8.06
N HIS A 2 -10.97 -0.48 8.29
CA HIS A 2 -12.15 0.28 7.83
C HIS A 2 -11.93 0.91 6.45
N TYR A 3 -10.67 1.07 6.03
CA TYR A 3 -10.25 1.86 4.88
C TYR A 3 -10.71 3.32 4.98
N ALA A 4 -10.65 3.88 6.19
CA ALA A 4 -11.14 5.22 6.51
C ALA A 4 -10.04 6.30 6.60
N GLY A 5 -8.89 6.08 5.94
CA GLY A 5 -7.88 7.08 5.66
C GLY A 5 -7.36 7.84 6.90
N PRO A 6 -7.31 9.19 6.87
CA PRO A 6 -6.83 10.02 7.98
C PRO A 6 -7.57 9.83 9.32
N THR A 7 -8.80 9.32 9.30
CA THR A 7 -9.52 8.98 10.53
C THR A 7 -9.02 7.66 11.11
N GLU A 8 -8.85 6.64 10.28
CA GLU A 8 -8.40 5.32 10.75
C GLU A 8 -6.93 5.31 11.16
N VAL A 9 -6.06 6.09 10.51
CA VAL A 9 -4.63 6.12 10.86
C VAL A 9 -4.39 6.60 12.30
N GLN A 10 -5.27 7.45 12.85
CA GLN A 10 -5.21 7.86 14.25
C GLN A 10 -5.48 6.68 15.20
N TRP A 11 -6.47 5.85 14.88
CA TRP A 11 -6.75 4.62 15.61
C TRP A 11 -5.55 3.66 15.54
N HIS A 12 -4.96 3.47 14.36
CA HIS A 12 -3.78 2.63 14.19
C HIS A 12 -2.59 3.10 15.03
N ALA A 13 -2.38 4.41 15.14
CA ALA A 13 -1.32 4.98 15.97
C ALA A 13 -1.63 4.80 17.47
N LYS A 14 -2.85 5.13 17.90
CA LYS A 14 -3.26 5.01 19.30
C LYS A 14 -3.15 3.57 19.82
N ALA A 15 -3.54 2.58 19.00
CA ALA A 15 -3.40 1.18 19.35
C ALA A 15 -1.94 0.78 19.58
N ARG A 16 -1.01 1.34 18.78
CA ARG A 16 0.44 1.09 18.91
C ARG A 16 1.04 1.78 20.13
N ILE A 17 0.58 2.97 20.49
CA ILE A 17 0.94 3.61 21.78
C ILE A 17 0.60 2.67 22.94
N ASN A 18 -0.63 2.14 22.95
CA ASN A 18 -1.08 1.24 24.00
C ASN A 18 -0.29 -0.08 24.04
N ALA A 19 0.29 -0.50 22.91
CA ALA A 19 1.19 -1.65 22.81
C ALA A 19 2.66 -1.32 23.17
N GLY A 20 2.96 -0.08 23.59
CA GLY A 20 4.30 0.34 24.02
C GLY A 20 5.19 0.93 22.92
N ALA A 21 4.65 1.27 21.75
CA ALA A 21 5.43 1.91 20.69
C ALA A 21 5.70 3.39 21.01
N ASN A 22 6.98 3.79 20.92
CA ASN A 22 7.42 5.19 21.10
C ASN A 22 7.53 5.96 19.78
N PHE A 23 7.58 5.23 18.66
CA PHE A 23 7.68 5.78 17.31
C PHE A 23 6.62 5.15 16.41
N TYR A 24 6.08 5.93 15.47
CA TYR A 24 5.10 5.46 14.51
C TYR A 24 5.44 5.92 13.10
N ILE A 25 5.70 4.96 12.22
CA ILE A 25 6.01 5.21 10.82
C ILE A 25 4.71 5.44 10.05
N VAL A 26 4.66 6.50 9.25
CA VAL A 26 3.51 6.81 8.40
C VAL A 26 3.98 7.27 7.02
N GLY A 27 3.43 6.64 5.98
CA GLY A 27 3.78 6.91 4.58
C GLY A 27 2.71 7.72 3.84
N ARG A 28 2.66 7.53 2.51
CA ARG A 28 1.61 8.05 1.62
C ARG A 28 0.31 7.27 1.82
N ASP A 29 -0.81 8.00 1.86
CA ASP A 29 -2.18 7.46 1.82
C ASP A 29 -2.45 6.33 2.84
N PRO A 30 -2.11 6.52 4.13
CA PRO A 30 -2.27 5.48 5.14
C PRO A 30 -3.77 5.19 5.35
N ALA A 31 -4.10 3.89 5.37
CA ALA A 31 -5.48 3.41 5.49
C ALA A 31 -6.43 3.89 4.36
N GLY A 32 -5.89 4.37 3.24
CA GLY A 32 -6.67 4.76 2.08
C GLY A 32 -6.99 3.61 1.13
N MET A 33 -7.86 3.91 0.16
CA MET A 33 -8.20 3.05 -0.95
C MET A 33 -8.70 3.90 -2.13
N GLY A 34 -8.81 3.28 -3.32
CA GLY A 34 -9.45 3.91 -4.47
C GLY A 34 -10.94 4.14 -4.20
N HIS A 35 -11.47 5.25 -4.70
CA HIS A 35 -12.89 5.55 -4.61
C HIS A 35 -13.68 4.49 -5.40
N PRO A 36 -14.79 3.94 -4.86
CA PRO A 36 -15.50 2.82 -5.50
C PRO A 36 -16.18 3.19 -6.82
N VAL A 37 -16.62 4.44 -6.97
CA VAL A 37 -17.30 4.95 -8.18
C VAL A 37 -16.36 5.78 -9.08
N GLU A 38 -15.67 6.77 -8.51
CA GLU A 38 -14.81 7.69 -9.23
C GLU A 38 -13.39 7.14 -9.44
N LYS A 39 -12.72 7.54 -10.54
CA LYS A 39 -11.33 7.16 -10.82
C LYS A 39 -10.31 8.04 -10.08
N ARG A 40 -10.38 8.05 -8.76
CA ARG A 40 -9.44 8.76 -7.88
C ARG A 40 -9.26 8.04 -6.56
N ASP A 41 -8.27 8.47 -5.78
CA ASP A 41 -8.15 8.05 -4.38
C ASP A 41 -9.27 8.66 -3.53
N LEU A 42 -9.70 7.91 -2.51
CA LEU A 42 -10.76 8.35 -1.60
C LEU A 42 -10.30 9.52 -0.71
N TYR A 43 -9.00 9.57 -0.40
CA TYR A 43 -8.36 10.58 0.44
C TYR A 43 -7.17 11.20 -0.28
N ASP A 44 -6.81 12.42 0.12
CA ASP A 44 -5.53 13.00 -0.26
C ASP A 44 -4.38 12.25 0.43
N ALA A 45 -3.37 11.91 -0.38
CA ALA A 45 -2.23 11.09 0.01
C ALA A 45 -1.40 11.63 1.19
N ASP A 46 -1.42 12.94 1.44
CA ASP A 46 -0.67 13.57 2.52
C ASP A 46 -1.50 13.84 3.77
N HIS A 47 -2.84 13.76 3.69
CA HIS A 47 -3.71 14.06 4.83
C HIS A 47 -3.44 13.16 6.03
N GLY A 48 -3.16 11.87 5.84
CA GLY A 48 -2.90 10.97 6.95
C GLY A 48 -1.71 11.42 7.82
N LYS A 49 -0.60 11.86 7.20
CA LYS A 49 0.58 12.35 7.91
C LYS A 49 0.29 13.68 8.63
N LYS A 50 -0.37 14.61 7.92
CA LYS A 50 -0.72 15.93 8.46
C LYS A 50 -1.64 15.81 9.66
N VAL A 51 -2.75 15.07 9.52
CA VAL A 51 -3.73 14.83 10.58
C VAL A 51 -3.07 14.15 11.77
N LEU A 52 -2.23 13.14 11.55
CA LEU A 52 -1.58 12.43 12.66
C LEU A 52 -0.64 13.34 13.47
N SER A 53 0.04 14.30 12.83
CA SER A 53 0.92 15.25 13.51
C SER A 53 0.20 16.30 14.37
N MET A 54 -1.12 16.47 14.17
CA MET A 54 -1.96 17.43 14.89
C MET A 54 -3.06 16.77 15.73
N ALA A 55 -3.10 15.43 15.78
CA ALA A 55 -4.15 14.69 16.45
C ALA A 55 -3.98 14.73 17.98
N PRO A 56 -5.02 15.12 18.74
CA PRO A 56 -4.94 15.17 20.19
C PRO A 56 -4.82 13.77 20.79
N GLY A 57 -4.08 13.65 21.89
CA GLY A 57 -3.85 12.38 22.60
C GLY A 57 -2.75 11.49 21.97
N LEU A 58 -2.06 11.97 20.93
CA LEU A 58 -0.90 11.31 20.32
C LEU A 58 0.41 12.07 20.57
N GLU A 59 0.43 13.08 21.45
CA GLU A 59 1.57 13.99 21.65
C GLU A 59 2.83 13.29 22.16
N ARG A 60 2.66 12.14 22.84
CA ARG A 60 3.77 11.33 23.36
C ARG A 60 4.37 10.37 22.32
N LEU A 61 3.75 10.24 21.14
CA LEU A 61 4.19 9.34 20.09
C LEU A 61 4.98 10.10 19.03
N ASN A 62 6.21 9.66 18.76
CA ASN A 62 7.05 10.28 17.76
C ASN A 62 6.62 9.82 16.36
N ILE A 63 5.97 10.70 15.61
CA ILE A 63 5.54 10.41 14.23
C ILE A 63 6.74 10.54 13.29
N LEU A 64 7.01 9.50 12.50
CA LEU A 64 8.07 9.46 11.49
C LEU A 64 7.42 9.44 10.08
N PRO A 65 7.21 10.62 9.46
CA PRO A 65 6.60 10.71 8.15
C PRO A 65 7.59 10.41 7.02
N PHE A 66 7.15 9.61 6.06
CA PHE A 66 7.92 9.29 4.86
C PHE A 66 7.21 9.74 3.58
N ARG A 67 8.02 10.07 2.57
CA ARG A 67 7.56 10.25 1.19
C ARG A 67 7.29 8.89 0.55
N VAL A 68 6.59 8.89 -0.59
CA VAL A 68 6.36 7.66 -1.34
C VAL A 68 7.70 7.06 -1.80
N ALA A 69 7.85 5.75 -1.63
CA ALA A 69 8.97 5.00 -2.18
C ALA A 69 8.51 4.22 -3.41
N ALA A 70 9.35 4.17 -4.43
CA ALA A 70 9.11 3.48 -5.69
C ALA A 70 10.41 2.81 -6.17
N TYR A 71 10.31 1.94 -7.16
CA TYR A 71 11.48 1.25 -7.70
C TYR A 71 12.25 2.19 -8.64
N ASP A 72 13.48 2.56 -8.29
CA ASP A 72 14.36 3.38 -9.13
C ASP A 72 15.12 2.47 -10.10
N LYS A 73 14.80 2.58 -11.40
CA LYS A 73 15.42 1.78 -12.47
C LYS A 73 16.91 2.04 -12.60
N THR A 74 17.37 3.25 -12.29
CA THR A 74 18.78 3.64 -12.42
C THR A 74 19.65 3.00 -11.34
N GLN A 75 19.06 2.68 -10.19
CA GLN A 75 19.76 2.12 -9.03
C GLN A 75 19.46 0.63 -8.80
N GLY A 76 18.46 0.07 -9.47
CA GLY A 76 18.05 -1.32 -9.30
C GLY A 76 17.50 -1.63 -7.91
N LYS A 77 16.85 -0.66 -7.25
CA LYS A 77 16.35 -0.82 -5.88
C LYS A 77 15.21 0.15 -5.54
N MET A 78 14.54 -0.09 -4.42
CA MET A 78 13.57 0.85 -3.85
C MET A 78 14.26 2.13 -3.34
N ALA A 79 13.72 3.28 -3.72
CA ALA A 79 14.18 4.59 -3.27
C ALA A 79 12.99 5.55 -3.08
N PHE A 80 13.19 6.66 -2.37
CA PHE A 80 12.17 7.70 -2.30
C PHE A 80 11.96 8.33 -3.67
N PHE A 81 10.70 8.47 -4.06
CA PHE A 81 10.32 9.06 -5.34
C PHE A 81 10.80 10.52 -5.44
N ASP A 82 11.38 10.83 -6.58
CA ASP A 82 11.79 12.18 -6.96
C ASP A 82 10.96 12.65 -8.17
N PRO A 83 10.07 13.65 -7.99
CA PRO A 83 9.25 14.19 -9.07
C PRO A 83 10.05 14.71 -10.26
N SER A 84 11.27 15.22 -10.04
CA SER A 84 12.13 15.75 -11.11
C SER A 84 12.61 14.67 -12.08
N ARG A 85 12.71 13.42 -11.60
CA ARG A 85 13.13 12.24 -12.35
C ARG A 85 12.02 11.20 -12.45
N HIS A 86 10.76 11.62 -12.56
CA HIS A 86 9.60 10.71 -12.53
C HIS A 86 9.70 9.51 -13.49
N GLY A 87 10.32 9.69 -14.66
CA GLY A 87 10.53 8.64 -15.66
C GLY A 87 11.48 7.53 -15.23
N ASP A 88 12.31 7.74 -14.21
CA ASP A 88 13.25 6.75 -13.67
C ASP A 88 12.58 5.77 -12.71
N PHE A 89 11.39 6.10 -12.20
CA PHE A 89 10.70 5.32 -11.18
C PHE A 89 9.58 4.46 -11.78
N ILE A 90 9.43 3.23 -11.25
CA ILE A 90 8.31 2.34 -11.54
C ILE A 90 7.43 2.21 -10.29
N PHE A 91 6.14 2.48 -10.44
CA PHE A 91 5.13 2.16 -9.45
C PHE A 91 4.52 0.78 -9.78
N ILE A 92 4.61 -0.14 -8.82
CA ILE A 92 4.05 -1.49 -8.96
C ILE A 92 2.90 -1.60 -7.95
N SER A 93 1.67 -1.49 -8.46
CA SER A 93 0.46 -1.66 -7.66
C SER A 93 0.15 -3.14 -7.40
N GLY A 94 -0.72 -3.44 -6.44
CA GLY A 94 -1.21 -4.80 -6.22
C GLY A 94 -1.85 -5.44 -7.46
N THR A 95 -2.55 -4.65 -8.27
CA THR A 95 -3.08 -5.09 -9.56
C THR A 95 -1.96 -5.53 -10.51
N LYS A 96 -0.86 -4.76 -10.59
CA LYS A 96 0.29 -5.10 -11.42
C LYS A 96 1.02 -6.34 -10.90
N MET A 97 1.20 -6.47 -9.58
CA MET A 97 1.77 -7.69 -8.98
C MET A 97 0.96 -8.93 -9.35
N ARG A 98 -0.38 -8.87 -9.25
CA ARG A 98 -1.25 -9.98 -9.66
C ARG A 98 -1.10 -10.32 -11.14
N THR A 99 -0.99 -9.32 -12.02
CA THR A 99 -0.78 -9.56 -13.46
C THR A 99 0.56 -10.23 -13.72
N LEU A 100 1.63 -9.76 -13.09
CA LEU A 100 2.96 -10.36 -13.22
C LEU A 100 2.95 -11.83 -12.78
N ALA A 101 2.43 -12.12 -11.59
CA ALA A 101 2.34 -13.48 -11.07
C ALA A 101 1.55 -14.41 -12.01
N LYS A 102 0.38 -13.96 -12.50
CA LYS A 102 -0.45 -14.74 -13.46
C LYS A 102 0.25 -15.04 -14.78
N ASN A 103 1.16 -14.18 -15.21
CA ASN A 103 1.93 -14.36 -16.44
C ASN A 103 3.23 -15.14 -16.21
N ASN A 104 3.49 -15.64 -15.00
CA ASN A 104 4.79 -16.19 -14.59
C ASN A 104 5.96 -15.20 -14.78
N GLU A 105 5.68 -13.91 -14.67
CA GLU A 105 6.67 -12.83 -14.73
C GLU A 105 7.07 -12.41 -13.31
N ASN A 106 8.32 -12.00 -13.13
CA ASN A 106 8.81 -11.46 -11.87
C ASN A 106 8.78 -9.93 -11.88
N PRO A 107 8.54 -9.27 -10.73
CA PRO A 107 8.84 -7.85 -10.61
C PRO A 107 10.35 -7.61 -10.79
N PRO A 108 10.78 -6.37 -11.04
CA PRO A 108 12.20 -6.03 -11.10
C PRO A 108 12.96 -6.51 -9.86
N ASP A 109 14.18 -7.00 -10.06
CA ASP A 109 15.03 -7.46 -8.96
C ASP A 109 15.24 -6.33 -7.94
N GLY A 110 15.19 -6.64 -6.65
CA GLY A 110 15.25 -5.64 -5.58
C GLY A 110 13.94 -4.90 -5.27
N PHE A 111 12.83 -5.18 -5.97
CA PHE A 111 11.49 -4.71 -5.57
C PHE A 111 10.96 -5.45 -4.34
N MET A 112 11.12 -6.78 -4.32
CA MET A 112 10.69 -7.67 -3.23
C MET A 112 11.69 -8.81 -3.11
N CYS A 113 11.90 -9.34 -1.89
CA CYS A 113 12.76 -10.50 -1.72
C CYS A 113 12.18 -11.73 -2.45
N PRO A 114 13.02 -12.60 -3.04
CA PRO A 114 12.54 -13.75 -3.84
C PRO A 114 11.61 -14.70 -3.05
N GLY A 115 11.90 -14.93 -1.77
CA GLY A 115 11.06 -15.76 -0.91
C GLY A 115 9.66 -15.17 -0.69
N GLY A 116 9.56 -13.85 -0.51
CA GLY A 116 8.28 -13.16 -0.39
C GLY A 116 7.50 -13.17 -1.70
N TRP A 117 8.18 -12.99 -2.82
CA TRP A 117 7.55 -13.07 -4.14
C TRP A 117 7.00 -14.47 -4.44
N LYS A 118 7.74 -15.53 -4.09
CA LYS A 118 7.27 -16.92 -4.24
C LYS A 118 5.94 -17.17 -3.52
N VAL A 119 5.80 -16.68 -2.28
CA VAL A 119 4.54 -16.78 -1.53
C VAL A 119 3.38 -16.07 -2.24
N LEU A 120 3.64 -14.92 -2.88
CA LEU A 120 2.61 -14.21 -3.66
C LEU A 120 2.21 -14.97 -4.93
N VAL A 121 3.15 -15.60 -5.62
CA VAL A 121 2.86 -16.44 -6.80
C VAL A 121 1.95 -17.60 -6.38
N GLU A 122 2.32 -18.35 -5.34
CA GLU A 122 1.49 -19.45 -4.80
C GLU A 122 0.08 -18.99 -4.41
N TYR A 123 -0.03 -17.81 -3.79
CA TYR A 123 -1.33 -17.21 -3.49
C TYR A 123 -2.14 -16.92 -4.75
N TYR A 124 -1.57 -16.27 -5.77
CA TYR A 124 -2.30 -15.93 -6.99
C TYR A 124 -2.68 -17.15 -7.85
N ASP A 125 -1.84 -18.19 -7.86
CA ASP A 125 -2.13 -19.46 -8.54
C ASP A 125 -3.35 -20.16 -7.91
N SER A 126 -3.43 -20.15 -6.58
CA SER A 126 -4.59 -20.71 -5.86
C SER A 126 -5.91 -19.99 -6.20
N LEU A 127 -5.85 -18.68 -6.47
CA LEU A 127 -7.02 -17.88 -6.88
C LEU A 127 -7.46 -18.12 -8.32
N SER A 128 -6.54 -18.45 -9.23
CA SER A 128 -6.93 -18.88 -10.58
C SER A 128 -7.65 -20.22 -10.55
N LEU A 129 -7.15 -21.18 -9.76
CA LEU A 129 -7.76 -22.50 -9.62
C LEU A 129 -9.16 -22.42 -9.00
N ALA A 130 -9.37 -21.54 -8.00
CA ALA A 130 -10.68 -21.36 -7.38
C ALA A 130 -11.72 -20.66 -8.27
N LYS A 131 -11.29 -19.93 -9.32
CA LYS A 131 -12.20 -19.22 -10.23
C LYS A 131 -12.89 -20.14 -11.24
N ASP A 132 -12.32 -21.30 -11.53
CA ASP A 132 -12.93 -22.30 -12.41
C ASP A 132 -14.15 -22.99 -11.75
N ASP A 133 -14.34 -22.85 -10.44
CA ASP A 133 -15.41 -23.53 -9.69
C ASP A 133 -16.59 -22.66 -9.24
N LYS A 134 -16.57 -21.32 -9.39
CA LYS A 134 -17.74 -20.46 -9.07
C LYS A 134 -17.78 -19.18 -9.90
N VAL A 135 -18.75 -19.11 -10.83
CA VAL A 135 -19.29 -17.85 -11.34
C VAL A 135 -20.63 -17.59 -10.63
N PRO A 136 -20.72 -16.68 -9.65
CA PRO A 136 -22.01 -16.18 -9.20
C PRO A 136 -22.54 -15.21 -10.24
N GLU A 137 -23.75 -15.45 -10.75
CA GLU A 137 -24.46 -14.51 -11.61
C GLU A 137 -24.69 -13.17 -10.87
N PRO A 138 -24.59 -12.03 -11.57
CA PRO A 138 -24.89 -10.74 -10.99
C PRO A 138 -26.39 -10.67 -10.64
N ILE A 139 -26.69 -10.39 -9.38
CA ILE A 139 -28.05 -10.13 -8.91
C ILE A 139 -28.50 -8.80 -9.53
N PRO A 140 -29.60 -8.76 -10.32
CA PRO A 140 -30.13 -7.53 -10.87
C PRO A 140 -30.63 -6.59 -9.76
N ALA A 141 -30.49 -5.29 -9.99
CA ALA A 141 -30.93 -4.21 -9.09
C ALA A 141 -32.44 -4.21 -8.87
#